data_AF-A0A438EWP9-F1
#
_entry.id   AF-A0A438EWP9-F1
#
_cell.length_a   1.000
_cell.length_b   1.000
_cell.length_c   1.000
_cell.angle_alpha   90.00
_cell.angle_beta   90.00
_cell.angle_gamma   90.00
#
_symmetry.space_group_name_H-M   'P 1'
#
loop_
_entity.id
_entity.type
_entity.pdbx_description
1 polymer ?
#
loop_
_entity_poly.entity_id
_entity_poly.type
_entity_poly.pdbx_seq_one_letter_code
_entity_poly.pdbx_strand_id
1 'polypeptide(L)' 'MTQGHSEFIGNFGNFVILQVEAMLDKTICAMASVFIGAPGSTFTEDILRLRRGWGSASHCDEYLCQGEQPNFIADNE' A
#
# COMPACT_ATOMS: atom_id res chain seq x y z
N MET A 1 -34.72 12.73 -8.41
CA MET A 1 -33.55 12.27 -9.19
C MET A 1 -32.22 12.89 -8.72
N THR A 2 -32.11 13.44 -7.52
CA THR A 2 -30.89 14.12 -7.03
C THR A 2 -30.06 13.30 -6.05
N GLN A 3 -30.56 12.15 -5.57
CA GLN A 3 -29.93 11.40 -4.48
C GLN A 3 -28.73 10.54 -4.93
N GLY A 4 -28.70 10.09 -6.20
CA GLY A 4 -27.58 9.28 -6.73
C GLY A 4 -26.34 10.07 -7.14
N HIS A 5 -26.45 11.40 -7.36
CA HIS A 5 -25.34 12.21 -7.82
C HIS A 5 -24.41 12.65 -6.66
N SER A 6 -24.95 12.84 -5.45
CA SER A 6 -24.15 13.14 -4.26
C SER A 6 -23.41 11.91 -3.73
N GLU A 7 -24.01 10.71 -3.79
CA GLU A 7 -23.33 9.45 -3.41
C GLU A 7 -22.20 9.12 -4.38
N PHE A 8 -22.38 9.34 -5.69
CA PHE A 8 -21.34 9.09 -6.69
C PHE A 8 -20.11 9.98 -6.51
N ILE A 9 -20.30 11.27 -6.19
CA ILE A 9 -19.19 12.19 -5.88
C ILE A 9 -18.54 11.83 -4.53
N GLY A 10 -19.33 11.43 -3.53
CA GLY A 10 -18.79 10.95 -2.24
C GLY A 10 -17.95 9.68 -2.38
N ASN A 11 -18.37 8.74 -3.23
CA ASN A 11 -17.65 7.50 -3.49
C ASN A 11 -16.40 7.74 -4.34
N PHE A 12 -16.47 8.63 -5.34
CA PHE A 12 -15.31 9.02 -6.14
C PHE A 12 -14.27 9.80 -5.30
N GLY A 13 -14.75 10.68 -4.40
CA GLY A 13 -13.91 11.37 -3.43
C GLY A 13 -13.21 10.40 -2.48
N ASN A 14 -13.95 9.44 -1.91
CA ASN A 14 -13.34 8.37 -1.10
C ASN A 14 -12.38 7.49 -1.91
N PHE A 15 -12.71 7.14 -3.15
CA PHE A 15 -11.85 6.35 -4.02
C PHE A 15 -10.51 7.06 -4.30
N VAL A 16 -10.55 8.35 -4.62
CA VAL A 16 -9.33 9.16 -4.82
C VAL A 16 -8.56 9.33 -3.50
N ILE A 17 -9.25 9.52 -2.37
CA ILE A 17 -8.59 9.60 -1.06
C ILE A 17 -7.91 8.27 -0.70
N LEU A 18 -8.54 7.13 -0.96
CA LEU A 18 -7.96 5.80 -0.75
C LEU A 18 -6.69 5.60 -1.59
N GLN A 19 -6.72 6.02 -2.85
CA GLN A 19 -5.54 5.94 -3.72
C GLN A 19 -4.41 6.87 -3.25
N VAL A 20 -4.74 8.08 -2.80
CA VAL A 20 -3.76 9.05 -2.28
C VAL A 20 -3.15 8.59 -0.95
N GLU A 21 -3.95 8.04 -0.03
CA GLU A 21 -3.43 7.45 1.22
C GLU A 21 -2.54 6.25 0.92
N ALA A 22 -2.94 5.36 0.00
CA ALA A 22 -2.11 4.24 -0.44
C ALA A 22 -0.79 4.70 -1.08
N MET A 23 -0.76 5.87 -1.74
CA MET A 23 0.48 6.46 -2.29
C MET A 23 1.38 7.09 -1.21
N LEU A 24 0.80 7.71 -0.18
CA LEU A 24 1.52 8.26 0.96
C LEU A 24 2.19 7.15 1.78
N ASP A 25 1.44 6.09 2.10
CA ASP A 25 1.95 4.94 2.83
C ASP A 25 3.09 4.26 2.06
N LYS A 26 2.95 4.13 0.73
CA LYS A 26 4.02 3.58 -0.12
C LYS A 26 5.32 4.39 -0.02
N THR A 27 5.19 5.71 -0.02
CA THR A 27 6.33 6.62 0.04
C THR A 27 7.02 6.56 1.41
N ILE A 28 6.25 6.59 2.50
CA ILE A 28 6.79 6.55 3.86
C ILE A 28 7.51 5.22 4.12
N CYS A 29 6.89 4.09 3.78
CA CYS A 29 7.51 2.76 3.91
C CYS A 29 8.78 2.63 3.04
N ALA A 30 8.79 3.23 1.85
CA ALA A 30 9.98 3.22 1.00
C ALA A 30 11.14 4.06 1.55
N MET A 31 10.88 5.12 2.33
CA MET A 31 11.91 5.95 2.97
C MET A 31 12.38 5.42 4.33
N ALA A 32 11.71 4.44 4.91
CA ALA A 32 12.08 3.88 6.21
C ALA A 32 13.50 3.28 6.20
N SER A 33 14.19 3.25 7.34
CA SER A 33 15.53 2.62 7.43
C SER A 33 15.46 1.10 7.30
N VAL A 34 14.36 0.49 7.75
CA VAL A 34 14.08 -0.93 7.66
C VAL A 34 12.59 -1.09 7.35
N PHE A 35 12.26 -2.01 6.46
CA PHE A 35 10.89 -2.33 6.09
C PHE A 35 10.59 -3.81 6.35
N ILE A 36 9.45 -4.08 6.99
CA ILE A 36 8.95 -5.44 7.22
C ILE A 36 7.63 -5.57 6.48
N GLY A 37 7.56 -6.53 5.55
CA GLY A 37 6.40 -6.75 4.68
C GLY A 37 5.72 -8.09 4.91
N ALA A 38 4.68 -8.36 4.13
CA ALA A 38 4.00 -9.66 4.12
C ALA A 38 4.17 -10.33 2.73
N PRO A 39 4.46 -11.64 2.67
CA PRO A 39 4.62 -12.33 1.40
C PRO A 39 3.28 -12.35 0.63
N GLY A 40 3.34 -12.16 -0.70
CA GLY A 40 2.16 -12.15 -1.58
C GLY A 40 1.34 -10.85 -1.58
N SER A 41 1.76 -9.82 -0.83
CA SER A 41 1.14 -8.49 -0.85
C SER A 41 1.69 -7.65 -2.00
N THR A 42 0.83 -7.22 -2.92
CA THR A 42 1.19 -6.28 -4.01
C THR A 42 1.73 -4.96 -3.47
N PHE A 43 1.21 -4.50 -2.33
CA PHE A 43 1.75 -3.34 -1.60
C PHE A 43 3.20 -3.58 -1.18
N THR A 44 3.49 -4.72 -0.55
CA THR A 44 4.85 -5.09 -0.11
C THR A 44 5.81 -5.16 -1.29
N GLU A 45 5.40 -5.75 -2.41
CA GLU A 45 6.20 -5.82 -3.64
C GLU A 45 6.52 -4.43 -4.22
N ASP A 46 5.54 -3.53 -4.21
CA ASP A 46 5.71 -2.14 -4.63
C ASP A 46 6.70 -1.39 -3.74
N ILE A 47 6.63 -1.55 -2.40
CA ILE A 47 7.60 -0.95 -1.49
C ILE A 47 9.01 -1.44 -1.81
N LEU A 48 9.21 -2.74 -1.93
CA LEU A 48 10.53 -3.32 -2.21
C LEU A 48 11.08 -2.85 -3.57
N ARG A 49 10.20 -2.64 -4.55
CA ARG A 49 10.58 -2.03 -5.83
C ARG A 49 11.01 -0.57 -5.67
N LEU A 50 10.24 0.25 -4.95
CA LEU A 50 10.58 1.65 -4.67
C LEU A 50 11.90 1.77 -3.89
N ARG A 51 12.09 0.96 -2.83
CA ARG A 51 13.31 0.94 -2.01
C ARG A 51 14.57 0.63 -2.83
N ARG A 52 14.48 -0.34 -3.76
CA ARG A 52 15.56 -0.66 -4.70
C ARG A 52 15.84 0.50 -5.66
N GLY A 53 14.79 1.13 -6.18
CA GLY A 53 14.92 2.27 -7.08
C GLY A 53 15.53 3.50 -6.41
N TRP A 54 15.24 3.73 -5.13
CA TRP A 54 15.72 4.89 -4.36
C TRP A 54 17.02 4.65 -3.61
N GLY A 55 17.52 3.41 -3.58
CA GLY A 55 18.74 3.05 -2.84
C GLY A 55 18.57 3.01 -1.32
N SER A 56 17.33 2.96 -0.81
CA SER A 56 17.00 2.83 0.61
C SER A 56 16.84 1.38 1.07
N ALA A 57 16.97 0.41 0.16
CA ALA A 57 16.92 -1.01 0.47
C ALA A 57 17.97 -1.39 1.52
N SER A 58 17.56 -2.15 2.52
CA SER A 58 18.39 -2.56 3.65
C SER A 58 18.53 -4.07 3.68
N HIS A 59 19.66 -4.56 4.19
CA HIS A 59 19.84 -6.00 4.47
C HIS A 59 18.95 -6.50 5.61
N CYS A 60 18.34 -5.59 6.37
CA CYS A 60 17.39 -5.92 7.43
C CYS A 60 15.93 -5.93 6.93
N ASP A 61 15.68 -5.68 5.63
CA ASP A 61 14.33 -5.76 5.08
C ASP A 61 13.89 -7.22 5.03
N GLU A 62 12.76 -7.53 5.66
CA GLU A 62 12.32 -8.92 5.91
C GLU A 62 10.81 -9.09 5.72
N TYR A 63 10.37 -10.35 5.64
CA TYR A 63 8.96 -10.70 5.66
C TYR A 63 8.52 -11.14 7.06
N LEU A 64 7.36 -10.67 7.52
CA LEU A 64 6.73 -11.14 8.75
C LEU A 64 6.15 -12.55 8.53
N CYS A 65 6.51 -13.49 9.40
CA CYS A 65 6.03 -14.88 9.41
C CYS A 65 6.20 -15.61 8.07
N GLN A 66 7.30 -16.34 7.91
CA GLN A 66 7.53 -17.12 6.68
C GLN A 66 6.41 -18.15 6.44
N GLY A 67 5.67 -17.98 5.35
CA GLY A 67 4.60 -18.89 4.93
C GLY A 67 3.19 -18.51 5.38
N GLU A 68 3.03 -17.45 6.17
CA GLU A 68 1.72 -16.94 6.58
C GLU A 68 1.26 -15.82 5.64
N GLN A 69 -0.03 -15.82 5.29
CA GLN A 69 -0.62 -14.74 4.51
C GLN A 69 -1.02 -13.59 5.44
N PRO A 70 -0.95 -12.33 4.96
CA PRO A 70 -1.44 -11.21 5.75
C PRO A 70 -2.93 -11.38 6.07
N ASN A 71 -3.30 -11.13 7.34
CA ASN A 71 -4.69 -11.20 7.82
C ASN A 71 -5.65 -10.23 7.11
N PHE A 72 -5.10 -9.29 6.35
CA PHE A 72 -5.84 -8.34 5.55
C PHE A 72 -5.14 -8.19 4.20
N ILE A 73 -5.81 -8.68 3.15
CA ILE A 73 -5.47 -8.40 1.76
C ILE A 73 -6.54 -7.40 1.32
N ALA A 74 -6.13 -6.19 0.96
CA ALA A 74 -7.06 -5.25 0.34
C ALA A 74 -7.49 -5.84 -1.00
N ASP A 75 -8.78 -6.11 -1.16
CA ASP A 75 -9.35 -6.39 -2.48
C ASP A 75 -9.05 -5.20 -3.39
N ASN A 76 -8.73 -5.50 -4.66
CA ASN A 76 -8.44 -4.50 -5.68
C ASN A 76 -9.43 -3.33 -5.60
N GLU A 77 -8.86 -2.11 -5.64
CA GLU A 77 -9.56 -0.82 -5.80
C GLU A 77 -10.85 -0.88 -6.64
#